data_AF-A0A5S4V2L5-F1
#
_entry.id   AF-A0A5S4V2L5-F1
#
_cell.length_a   1.000
_cell.length_b   1.000
_cell.length_c   1.000
_cell.angle_alpha   90.00
_cell.angle_beta   90.00
_cell.angle_gamma   90.00
#
_symmetry.space_group_name_H-M   'P 1'
#
loop_
_entity.id
_entity.type
_entity.pdbx_description
1 polymer ?
#
loop_
_entity_poly.entity_id
_entity_poly.type
_entity_poly.pdbx_seq_one_letter_code
_entity_poly.pdbx_strand_id
1 'polypeptide(L)'
;MPASAEPRVALYFDFDNIVISRYDQLHGDGAYRKDTSRSKAPASGTQAAARLLEATVDVDAVLDYASTFGTIALARAYADWSTPVNASYRGQLIDRAVDLVQLFPLVKSMKNGADIRLAVDAVEDLFRLDGLTHIVIVAGDSDYVPLAQKAKRLGAYVVGIGVAGGTSRALSAACDEFADYDALLSTDAAVDDDENTAAPPETAHEPASKPSRSRSKKSTDAAPDAGVQPPKSGGAASAPAEPAPAAAPPTRNPGRLLLKALELLRARNDQEWQPSGAVKNQMQRMDPSFQERKLGFGSFSDFVKSRAGVVELDEAGNRIRIRPKKG
;
A
#
# COMPACT_ATOMS: atom_id res chain seq x y z
N MET A 1 6.09 -5.45 -35.02
CA MET A 1 5.41 -5.25 -33.73
C MET A 1 6.46 -4.89 -32.71
N PRO A 2 6.42 -3.72 -32.05
CA PRO A 2 7.15 -3.57 -30.79
C PRO A 2 6.64 -4.65 -29.82
N ALA A 3 7.52 -5.22 -29.01
CA ALA A 3 7.09 -6.13 -27.95
C ALA A 3 6.05 -5.42 -27.06
N SER A 4 4.98 -6.11 -26.69
CA SER A 4 3.98 -5.55 -25.77
C SER A 4 4.68 -5.19 -24.46
N ALA A 5 4.95 -3.89 -24.27
CA ALA A 5 5.51 -3.41 -23.02
C ALA A 5 4.55 -3.77 -21.88
N GLU A 6 5.11 -4.06 -20.71
CA GLU A 6 4.29 -4.24 -19.51
C GLU A 6 3.50 -2.94 -19.25
N PRO A 7 2.19 -3.01 -18.94
CA PRO A 7 1.42 -1.82 -18.68
C PRO A 7 2.01 -1.01 -17.52
N ARG A 8 2.05 0.31 -17.67
CA ARG A 8 2.56 1.24 -16.65
C ARG A 8 1.38 2.03 -16.09
N VAL A 9 1.23 1.97 -14.78
CA VAL A 9 0.09 2.50 -14.03
C VAL A 9 0.51 3.75 -13.27
N ALA A 10 -0.29 4.82 -13.35
CA ALA A 10 -0.13 6.02 -12.54
C ALA A 10 -1.35 6.21 -11.63
N LEU A 11 -1.11 6.35 -10.32
CA LEU A 11 -2.17 6.56 -9.34
C LEU A 11 -2.20 8.02 -8.86
N TYR A 12 -3.41 8.57 -8.75
CA TYR A 12 -3.66 9.91 -8.25
C TYR A 12 -4.75 9.85 -7.18
N PHE A 13 -4.37 10.11 -5.93
CA PHE A 13 -5.28 10.13 -4.79
C PHE A 13 -5.73 11.56 -4.49
N ASP A 14 -7.04 11.79 -4.58
CA ASP A 14 -7.67 12.89 -3.86
C ASP A 14 -7.81 12.45 -2.40
N PHE A 15 -6.80 12.80 -1.60
CA PHE A 15 -6.63 12.19 -0.30
C PHE A 15 -7.64 12.73 0.72
N ASP A 16 -8.02 14.01 0.61
CA ASP A 16 -9.12 14.57 1.38
C ASP A 16 -10.45 13.89 0.97
N ASN A 17 -10.72 13.66 -0.33
CA ASN A 17 -11.96 13.00 -0.77
C ASN A 17 -12.10 11.56 -0.24
N ILE A 18 -11.11 10.70 -0.43
CA ILE A 18 -11.21 9.29 -0.01
C ILE A 18 -11.36 9.15 1.51
N VAL A 19 -10.61 9.94 2.30
CA VAL A 19 -10.68 9.92 3.77
C VAL A 19 -12.03 10.46 4.27
N ILE A 20 -12.52 11.58 3.71
CA ILE A 20 -13.82 12.15 4.09
C ILE A 20 -14.95 11.20 3.71
N SER A 21 -14.93 10.64 2.50
CA SER A 21 -15.98 9.72 2.04
C SER A 21 -16.01 8.43 2.85
N ARG A 22 -14.85 7.85 3.21
CA ARG A 22 -14.82 6.66 4.09
C ARG A 22 -15.36 6.96 5.49
N TYR A 23 -15.01 8.12 6.05
CA TYR A 23 -15.51 8.52 7.36
C TYR A 23 -17.03 8.76 7.37
N ASP A 24 -17.54 9.52 6.41
CA ASP A 24 -18.96 9.84 6.32
C ASP A 24 -19.81 8.60 5.93
N GLN A 25 -19.26 7.64 5.18
CA GLN A 25 -19.93 6.37 4.90
C GLN A 25 -20.17 5.54 6.18
N LEU A 26 -19.20 5.47 7.08
CA LEU A 26 -19.30 4.69 8.33
C LEU A 26 -20.05 5.44 9.45
N HIS A 27 -19.98 6.78 9.47
CA HIS A 27 -20.47 7.59 10.60
C HIS A 27 -21.59 8.58 10.25
N GLY A 28 -22.00 8.62 8.98
CA GLY A 28 -23.10 9.43 8.45
C GLY A 28 -22.65 10.76 7.82
N ASP A 29 -23.45 11.27 6.88
CA ASP A 29 -23.12 12.45 6.08
C ASP A 29 -22.66 13.68 6.89
N GLY A 30 -21.49 14.19 6.54
CA GLY A 30 -20.85 15.33 7.18
C GLY A 30 -20.41 15.09 8.62
N ALA A 31 -20.31 13.83 9.09
CA ALA A 31 -19.74 13.51 10.41
C ALA A 31 -18.29 13.97 10.50
N TYR A 32 -17.48 13.76 9.45
CA TYR A 32 -16.07 14.18 9.41
C TYR A 32 -15.90 15.67 9.73
N ARG A 33 -16.78 16.52 9.18
CA ARG A 33 -16.74 17.98 9.38
C ARG A 33 -17.22 18.43 10.78
N LYS A 34 -17.91 17.56 11.52
CA LYS A 34 -18.35 17.80 12.91
C LYS A 34 -17.28 17.33 13.91
N ASP A 35 -16.67 16.18 13.62
CA ASP A 35 -15.79 15.46 14.54
C ASP A 35 -14.29 15.84 14.38
N THR A 36 -13.89 16.47 13.27
CA THR A 36 -12.49 16.83 12.96
C THR A 36 -12.26 18.34 12.78
N SER A 37 -10.99 18.75 12.79
CA SER A 37 -10.54 20.13 12.52
C SER A 37 -9.25 20.14 11.72
N ARG A 38 -9.10 21.11 10.81
CA ARG A 38 -7.87 21.28 10.01
C ARG A 38 -6.64 21.62 10.85
N SER A 39 -6.81 22.18 12.05
CA SER A 39 -5.69 22.70 12.88
C SER A 39 -5.43 21.93 14.17
N LYS A 40 -6.28 20.96 14.54
CA LYS A 40 -6.17 20.21 15.79
C LYS A 40 -6.59 18.77 15.59
N ALA A 41 -5.73 17.83 16.00
CA ALA A 41 -6.10 16.43 16.11
C ALA A 41 -7.21 16.24 17.16
N PRO A 42 -8.17 15.34 16.96
CA PRO A 42 -9.04 14.87 18.03
C PRO A 42 -8.21 14.29 19.18
N ALA A 43 -8.62 14.55 20.42
CA ALA A 43 -7.88 14.07 21.59
C ALA A 43 -8.00 12.54 21.72
N SER A 44 -6.91 11.89 22.11
CA SER A 44 -6.87 10.44 22.34
C SER A 44 -7.93 10.00 23.34
N GLY A 45 -8.62 8.89 23.05
CA GLY A 45 -9.72 8.38 23.87
C GLY A 45 -11.08 9.07 23.65
N THR A 46 -11.18 10.06 22.75
CA THR A 46 -12.49 10.60 22.32
C THR A 46 -13.18 9.70 21.28
N GLN A 47 -14.50 9.79 21.18
CA GLN A 47 -15.27 9.09 20.14
C GLN A 47 -14.80 9.46 18.72
N ALA A 48 -14.47 10.74 18.49
CA ALA A 48 -13.94 11.21 17.21
C ALA A 48 -12.61 10.53 16.84
N ALA A 49 -11.71 10.30 17.82
CA ALA A 49 -10.46 9.58 17.60
C ALA A 49 -10.69 8.07 17.33
N ALA A 50 -11.65 7.44 18.01
CA ALA A 50 -12.03 6.05 17.76
C ALA A 50 -12.63 5.86 16.34
N ARG A 51 -13.54 6.76 15.93
CA ARG A 51 -14.11 6.82 14.59
C ARG A 51 -13.05 7.03 13.49
N LEU A 52 -12.07 7.90 13.73
CA LEU A 52 -10.96 8.07 12.79
C LEU A 52 -10.13 6.79 12.60
N LEU A 53 -9.91 6.05 13.68
CA LEU A 53 -9.21 4.76 13.61
C LEU A 53 -10.02 3.72 12.82
N GLU A 54 -11.31 3.61 13.12
CA GLU A 54 -12.25 2.71 12.42
C GLU A 54 -12.39 3.05 10.92
N ALA A 55 -12.45 4.33 10.59
CA ALA A 55 -12.53 4.83 9.22
C ALA A 55 -11.17 5.04 8.53
N THR A 56 -10.09 4.46 9.05
CA THR A 56 -8.77 4.58 8.43
C THR A 56 -8.77 3.96 7.04
N VAL A 57 -8.34 4.72 6.03
CA VAL A 57 -8.14 4.22 4.68
C VAL A 57 -6.90 3.32 4.63
N ASP A 58 -7.04 2.11 4.09
CA ASP A 58 -5.97 1.19 3.79
C ASP A 58 -5.38 1.56 2.41
N VAL A 59 -4.19 2.14 2.43
CA VAL A 59 -3.48 2.55 1.20
C VAL A 59 -2.85 1.34 0.49
N ASP A 60 -2.55 0.26 1.21
CA ASP A 60 -1.99 -0.98 0.65
C ASP A 60 -3.03 -1.70 -0.20
N ALA A 61 -4.28 -1.81 0.26
CA ALA A 61 -5.40 -2.37 -0.51
C ALA A 61 -5.57 -1.68 -1.88
N VAL A 62 -5.52 -0.34 -1.90
CA VAL A 62 -5.67 0.47 -3.12
C VAL A 62 -4.50 0.28 -4.09
N LEU A 63 -3.26 0.31 -3.58
CA LEU A 63 -2.06 0.12 -4.39
C LEU A 63 -1.93 -1.31 -4.92
N ASP A 64 -2.26 -2.30 -4.11
CA ASP A 64 -2.15 -3.71 -4.50
C ASP A 64 -3.19 -4.05 -5.58
N TYR A 65 -4.43 -3.55 -5.47
CA TYR A 65 -5.41 -3.64 -6.56
C TYR A 65 -4.95 -2.90 -7.83
N ALA A 66 -4.44 -1.67 -7.71
CA ALA A 66 -3.92 -0.93 -8.86
C ALA A 66 -2.74 -1.64 -9.56
N SER A 67 -1.92 -2.37 -8.81
CA SER A 67 -0.80 -3.14 -9.36
C SER A 67 -1.23 -4.35 -10.20
N THR A 68 -2.50 -4.80 -10.08
CA THR A 68 -3.04 -5.87 -10.94
C THR A 68 -3.09 -5.46 -12.41
N PHE A 69 -3.27 -4.16 -12.70
CA PHE A 69 -3.28 -3.62 -14.06
C PHE A 69 -1.90 -3.61 -14.71
N GLY A 70 -0.83 -3.41 -13.92
CA GLY A 70 0.54 -3.30 -14.41
C GLY A 70 1.52 -2.83 -13.35
N THR A 71 2.73 -2.49 -13.78
CA THR A 71 3.76 -1.95 -12.89
C THR A 71 3.45 -0.48 -12.56
N ILE A 72 3.37 -0.16 -11.27
CA ILE A 72 3.15 1.21 -10.80
C ILE A 72 4.37 2.05 -11.16
N ALA A 73 4.17 3.05 -12.02
CA ALA A 73 5.20 3.97 -12.48
C ALA A 73 5.29 5.24 -11.62
N LEU A 74 4.16 5.66 -11.02
CA LEU A 74 4.07 6.71 -10.01
C LEU A 74 2.79 6.54 -9.18
N ALA A 75 2.82 7.04 -7.95
CA ALA A 75 1.64 7.26 -7.13
C ALA A 75 1.78 8.62 -6.43
N ARG A 76 0.78 9.49 -6.57
CA ARG A 76 0.74 10.82 -5.92
C ARG A 76 -0.50 10.97 -5.08
N ALA A 77 -0.35 11.48 -3.87
CA ALA A 77 -1.46 11.87 -3.01
C ALA A 77 -1.53 13.39 -2.86
N TYR A 78 -2.73 13.94 -3.02
CA TYR A 78 -3.00 15.37 -3.02
C TYR A 78 -3.79 15.73 -1.76
N ALA A 79 -3.16 16.48 -0.86
CA ALA A 79 -3.79 16.89 0.39
C ALA A 79 -3.10 18.11 1.01
N ASP A 80 -3.74 18.66 2.04
CA ASP A 80 -3.05 19.50 3.01
C ASP A 80 -2.45 18.64 4.13
N TRP A 81 -1.19 18.24 3.99
CA TRP A 81 -0.44 17.42 4.95
C TRP A 81 -0.12 18.14 6.26
N SER A 82 -0.43 19.44 6.37
CA SER A 82 -0.42 20.14 7.67
C SER A 82 -1.65 19.82 8.53
N THR A 83 -2.70 19.24 7.93
CA THR A 83 -3.90 18.78 8.65
C THR A 83 -3.56 17.49 9.43
N PRO A 84 -3.81 17.43 10.75
CA PRO A 84 -3.38 16.29 11.57
C PRO A 84 -3.94 14.92 11.14
N VAL A 85 -5.16 14.89 10.58
CA VAL A 85 -5.76 13.65 10.05
C VAL A 85 -5.01 13.15 8.82
N ASN A 86 -4.62 14.03 7.90
CA ASN A 86 -3.84 13.62 6.72
C ASN A 86 -2.43 13.21 7.11
N ALA A 87 -1.84 13.92 8.09
CA ALA A 87 -0.50 13.63 8.61
C ALA A 87 -0.38 12.24 9.26
N SER A 88 -1.45 11.64 9.82
CA SER A 88 -1.37 10.29 10.41
C SER A 88 -1.16 9.18 9.38
N TYR A 89 -1.51 9.41 8.10
CA TYR A 89 -1.29 8.44 7.02
C TYR A 89 0.15 8.44 6.46
N ARG A 90 1.00 9.36 6.93
CA ARG A 90 2.38 9.53 6.43
C ARG A 90 3.20 8.24 6.45
N GLY A 91 2.96 7.33 7.42
CA GLY A 91 3.61 6.02 7.48
C GLY A 91 3.28 5.17 6.24
N GLN A 92 2.01 4.77 6.10
CA GLN A 92 1.53 3.95 4.98
C GLN A 92 1.96 4.52 3.61
N LEU A 93 1.81 5.83 3.42
CA LEU A 93 2.12 6.49 2.15
C LEU A 93 3.63 6.46 1.83
N ILE A 94 4.50 6.74 2.81
CA ILE A 94 5.97 6.71 2.60
C ILE A 94 6.48 5.28 2.45
N ASP A 95 5.96 4.33 3.23
CA ASP A 95 6.38 2.92 3.18
C ASP A 95 6.02 2.24 1.84
N ARG A 96 5.14 2.87 1.06
CA ARG A 96 4.76 2.49 -0.31
C ARG A 96 5.26 3.44 -1.40
N ALA A 97 6.12 4.39 -1.06
CA ALA A 97 6.72 5.37 -1.98
C ALA A 97 5.68 6.22 -2.75
N VAL A 98 4.61 6.64 -2.07
CA VAL A 98 3.64 7.61 -2.60
C VAL A 98 4.16 9.04 -2.41
N ASP A 99 4.23 9.79 -3.51
CA ASP A 99 4.61 11.20 -3.54
C ASP A 99 3.54 12.07 -2.85
N LEU A 100 3.92 12.80 -1.80
CA LEU A 100 3.01 13.66 -1.04
C LEU A 100 2.98 15.09 -1.62
N VAL A 101 1.96 15.41 -2.41
CA VAL A 101 1.77 16.74 -2.99
C VAL A 101 1.04 17.63 -1.98
N GLN A 102 1.77 18.59 -1.41
CA GLN A 102 1.22 19.56 -0.45
C GLN A 102 0.38 20.63 -1.12
N LEU A 103 -0.81 20.85 -0.56
CA LEU A 103 -1.76 21.88 -0.99
C LEU A 103 -2.13 22.78 0.18
N PHE A 104 -1.70 24.04 0.13
CA PHE A 104 -2.17 25.06 1.07
C PHE A 104 -3.46 25.71 0.53
N PRO A 105 -4.51 25.89 1.34
CA PRO A 105 -5.72 26.59 0.93
C PRO A 105 -5.41 28.04 0.52
N LEU A 106 -5.44 28.35 -0.78
CA LEU A 106 -5.06 29.66 -1.32
C LEU A 106 -6.02 30.78 -0.89
N VAL A 107 -7.30 30.47 -0.72
CA VAL A 107 -8.33 31.33 -0.10
C VAL A 107 -9.32 30.48 0.69
N LYS A 108 -9.95 31.06 1.72
CA LYS A 108 -10.89 30.37 2.63
C LYS A 108 -12.07 29.65 1.93
N SER A 109 -12.40 29.99 0.68
CA SER A 109 -13.49 29.38 -0.09
C SER A 109 -13.05 28.53 -1.28
N MET A 110 -11.74 28.35 -1.53
CA MET A 110 -11.27 27.47 -2.60
C MET A 110 -11.42 26.02 -2.15
N LYS A 111 -12.51 25.39 -2.60
CA LYS A 111 -12.85 24.00 -2.26
C LYS A 111 -12.11 22.99 -3.14
N ASN A 112 -11.84 23.36 -4.40
CA ASN A 112 -11.41 22.48 -5.49
C ASN A 112 -9.91 22.59 -5.82
N GLY A 113 -9.08 23.02 -4.86
CA GLY A 113 -7.65 23.25 -5.10
C GLY A 113 -6.87 21.96 -5.38
N ALA A 114 -7.31 20.84 -4.80
CA ALA A 114 -6.72 19.52 -5.00
C ALA A 114 -7.06 18.98 -6.37
N ASP A 115 -8.34 18.96 -6.73
CA ASP A 115 -8.90 18.41 -7.95
C ASP A 115 -8.30 19.08 -9.19
N ILE A 116 -8.17 20.42 -9.17
CA ILE A 116 -7.49 21.17 -10.24
C ILE A 116 -6.02 20.76 -10.35
N ARG A 117 -5.29 20.68 -9.23
CA ARG A 117 -3.86 20.37 -9.26
C ARG A 117 -3.60 18.92 -9.69
N LEU A 118 -4.39 17.98 -9.19
CA LEU A 118 -4.37 16.57 -9.56
C LEU A 118 -4.64 16.41 -11.06
N ALA A 119 -5.69 17.04 -11.59
CA ALA A 119 -6.02 16.95 -13.01
C ALA A 119 -4.96 17.57 -13.94
N VAL A 120 -4.32 18.66 -13.51
CA VAL A 120 -3.18 19.26 -14.25
C VAL A 120 -1.99 18.30 -14.27
N ASP A 121 -1.55 17.82 -13.11
CA ASP A 121 -0.40 16.93 -12.98
C ASP A 121 -0.62 15.61 -13.73
N ALA A 122 -1.82 15.02 -13.64
CA ALA A 122 -2.16 13.77 -14.34
C ALA A 122 -2.17 13.91 -15.87
N VAL A 123 -2.63 15.06 -16.39
CA VAL A 123 -2.55 15.35 -17.84
C VAL A 123 -1.11 15.66 -18.26
N GLU A 124 -0.32 16.35 -17.43
CA GLU A 124 1.09 16.62 -17.69
C GLU A 124 1.92 15.31 -17.76
N ASP A 125 1.70 14.39 -16.81
CA ASP A 125 2.34 13.07 -16.80
C ASP A 125 2.00 12.25 -18.05
N LEU A 126 0.74 12.24 -18.50
CA LEU A 126 0.32 11.56 -19.74
C LEU A 126 1.09 12.03 -20.99
N PHE A 127 1.54 13.29 -21.01
CA PHE A 127 2.31 13.84 -22.12
C PHE A 127 3.82 13.73 -21.93
N ARG A 128 4.32 13.56 -20.70
CA ARG A 128 5.77 13.54 -20.39
C ARG A 128 6.34 12.17 -20.07
N LEU A 129 5.53 11.22 -19.63
CA LEU A 129 5.99 9.90 -19.18
C LEU A 129 5.67 8.84 -20.24
N ASP A 130 6.67 8.56 -21.07
CA ASP A 130 6.56 7.58 -22.15
C ASP A 130 6.04 6.22 -21.67
N GLY A 131 5.03 5.70 -22.36
CA GLY A 131 4.45 4.38 -22.09
C GLY A 131 3.58 4.31 -20.83
N LEU A 132 3.16 5.43 -20.24
CA LEU A 132 2.07 5.47 -19.25
C LEU A 132 0.77 5.06 -19.97
N THR A 133 0.20 3.91 -19.59
CA THR A 133 -0.96 3.32 -20.28
C THR A 133 -2.22 3.24 -19.43
N HIS A 134 -2.09 3.33 -18.11
CA HIS A 134 -3.20 3.25 -17.17
C HIS A 134 -3.15 4.43 -16.20
N ILE A 135 -4.31 5.04 -15.94
CA ILE A 135 -4.51 5.98 -14.84
C ILE A 135 -5.49 5.39 -13.85
N VAL A 136 -5.19 5.52 -12.56
CA VAL A 136 -6.11 5.26 -11.46
C VAL A 136 -6.43 6.58 -10.77
N ILE A 137 -7.71 6.94 -10.73
CA ILE A 137 -8.23 8.10 -9.99
C ILE A 137 -8.84 7.55 -8.70
N VAL A 138 -8.25 7.86 -7.55
CA VAL A 138 -8.77 7.46 -6.24
C VAL A 138 -9.56 8.63 -5.67
N ALA A 139 -10.82 8.73 -6.10
CA ALA A 139 -11.79 9.75 -5.74
C ALA A 139 -13.23 9.34 -6.17
N GLY A 140 -14.24 9.86 -5.47
CA GLY A 140 -15.66 9.67 -5.82
C GLY A 140 -16.30 10.81 -6.64
N ASP A 141 -15.68 11.99 -6.74
CA ASP A 141 -16.36 13.20 -7.23
C ASP A 141 -16.53 13.26 -8.77
N SER A 142 -17.70 13.75 -9.19
CA SER A 142 -17.98 14.16 -10.58
C SER A 142 -16.98 15.16 -11.17
N ASP A 143 -16.31 15.97 -10.37
CA ASP A 143 -15.32 16.95 -10.87
C ASP A 143 -14.12 16.29 -11.59
N TYR A 144 -13.90 14.98 -11.41
CA TYR A 144 -12.92 14.19 -12.17
C TYR A 144 -13.42 13.63 -13.52
N VAL A 145 -14.71 13.79 -13.87
CA VAL A 145 -15.26 13.35 -15.17
C VAL A 145 -14.48 13.91 -16.37
N PRO A 146 -14.13 15.22 -16.43
CA PRO A 146 -13.34 15.77 -17.53
C PRO A 146 -11.93 15.16 -17.63
N LEU A 147 -11.31 14.82 -16.49
CA LEU A 147 -10.00 14.15 -16.45
C LEU A 147 -10.10 12.73 -17.03
N ALA A 148 -11.05 11.92 -16.56
CA ALA A 148 -11.29 10.57 -17.07
C ALA A 148 -11.55 10.57 -18.60
N GLN A 149 -12.44 11.45 -19.08
CA GLN A 149 -12.71 11.59 -20.51
C GLN A 149 -11.49 12.05 -21.32
N LYS A 150 -10.64 12.93 -20.75
CA LYS A 150 -9.41 13.40 -21.41
C LYS A 150 -8.36 12.30 -21.48
N ALA A 151 -8.15 11.53 -20.41
CA ALA A 151 -7.22 10.41 -20.35
C ALA A 151 -7.59 9.32 -21.36
N LYS A 152 -8.87 8.91 -21.42
CA LYS A 152 -9.37 7.97 -22.44
C LYS A 152 -9.16 8.46 -23.87
N ARG A 153 -9.38 9.76 -24.13
CA ARG A 153 -9.12 10.37 -25.44
C ARG A 153 -7.63 10.39 -25.82
N LEU A 154 -6.73 10.32 -24.83
CA LEU A 154 -5.29 10.18 -25.03
C LEU A 154 -4.84 8.70 -25.11
N GLY A 155 -5.76 7.74 -25.00
CA GLY A 155 -5.47 6.31 -25.14
C GLY A 155 -5.08 5.59 -23.85
N ALA A 156 -5.20 6.25 -22.68
CA ALA A 156 -5.01 5.60 -21.39
C ALA A 156 -6.28 4.86 -20.96
N TYR A 157 -6.11 3.68 -20.36
CA TYR A 157 -7.16 2.95 -19.66
C TYR A 157 -7.39 3.61 -18.29
N VAL A 158 -8.63 3.97 -17.98
CA VAL A 158 -8.95 4.73 -16.76
C VAL A 158 -9.70 3.87 -15.75
N VAL A 159 -9.10 3.69 -14.59
CA VAL A 159 -9.70 3.04 -13.42
C VAL A 159 -10.14 4.14 -12.43
N GLY A 160 -11.38 4.08 -11.96
CA GLY A 160 -11.81 4.84 -10.79
C GLY A 160 -11.84 3.96 -9.55
N ILE A 161 -11.48 4.52 -8.40
CA ILE A 161 -11.64 3.88 -7.08
C ILE A 161 -12.32 4.89 -6.17
N GLY A 162 -13.47 4.53 -5.60
CA GLY A 162 -14.23 5.41 -4.74
C GLY A 162 -15.03 4.65 -3.70
N VAL A 163 -15.51 5.38 -2.68
CA VAL A 163 -16.31 4.82 -1.60
C VAL A 163 -17.78 4.78 -1.99
N ALA A 164 -18.50 3.71 -1.63
CA ALA A 164 -19.94 3.61 -1.80
C ALA A 164 -20.68 4.82 -1.17
N GLY A 165 -21.73 5.30 -1.82
CA GLY A 165 -22.49 6.49 -1.37
C GLY A 165 -21.82 7.83 -1.68
N GLY A 166 -20.49 7.93 -1.58
CA GLY A 166 -19.71 9.12 -1.97
C GLY A 166 -19.41 9.22 -3.48
N THR A 167 -19.64 8.15 -4.24
CA THR A 167 -19.25 8.05 -5.65
C THR A 167 -20.32 8.55 -6.62
N SER A 168 -19.93 9.41 -7.56
CA SER A 168 -20.76 9.89 -8.65
C SER A 168 -20.88 8.88 -9.79
N ARG A 169 -22.12 8.49 -10.14
CA ARG A 169 -22.41 7.64 -11.32
C ARG A 169 -21.85 8.21 -12.63
N ALA A 170 -21.68 9.53 -12.72
CA ALA A 170 -21.10 10.16 -13.90
C ALA A 170 -19.59 9.88 -14.02
N LEU A 171 -18.87 9.82 -12.89
CA LEU A 171 -17.45 9.41 -12.85
C LEU A 171 -17.32 7.93 -13.21
N SER A 172 -18.12 7.06 -12.59
CA SER A 172 -18.10 5.62 -12.90
C SER A 172 -18.37 5.33 -14.38
N ALA A 173 -19.28 6.07 -15.02
CA ALA A 173 -19.56 5.96 -16.45
C ALA A 173 -18.49 6.63 -17.36
N ALA A 174 -17.62 7.48 -16.81
CA ALA A 174 -16.53 8.11 -17.54
C ALA A 174 -15.26 7.24 -17.57
N CYS A 175 -15.04 6.41 -16.55
CA CYS A 175 -13.93 5.45 -16.49
C CYS A 175 -14.11 4.28 -17.51
N ASP A 176 -13.10 3.43 -17.63
CA ASP A 176 -13.19 2.10 -18.26
C ASP A 176 -13.55 1.02 -17.24
N GLU A 177 -13.03 1.15 -16.02
CA GLU A 177 -13.35 0.30 -14.88
C GLU A 177 -13.58 1.18 -13.64
N PHE A 178 -14.45 0.77 -12.72
CA PHE A 178 -14.66 1.47 -11.46
C PHE A 178 -14.83 0.47 -10.32
N ALA A 179 -13.94 0.55 -9.32
CA ALA A 179 -13.98 -0.30 -8.13
C ALA A 179 -14.56 0.45 -6.92
N ASP A 180 -15.38 -0.27 -6.16
CA ASP A 180 -15.76 0.14 -4.81
C ASP A 180 -14.61 -0.17 -3.84
N TYR A 181 -14.22 0.81 -3.04
CA TYR A 181 -13.19 0.67 -2.03
C TYR A 181 -13.49 -0.47 -1.03
N ASP A 182 -14.76 -0.73 -0.68
CA ASP A 182 -15.11 -1.84 0.21
C ASP A 182 -14.88 -3.23 -0.42
N ALA A 183 -14.91 -3.35 -1.76
CA ALA A 183 -14.57 -4.60 -2.44
C ALA A 183 -13.06 -4.89 -2.36
N LEU A 184 -12.23 -3.85 -2.31
CA LEU A 184 -10.78 -3.97 -2.12
C LEU A 184 -10.47 -4.46 -0.69
N LEU A 185 -11.14 -3.87 0.31
CA LEU A 185 -11.03 -4.33 1.71
C LEU A 185 -11.56 -5.75 1.92
N SER A 186 -12.65 -6.13 1.23
CA SER A 186 -13.20 -7.49 1.30
C SER A 186 -12.21 -8.53 0.76
N THR A 187 -11.42 -8.15 -0.26
CA THR A 187 -10.34 -8.99 -0.81
C THR A 187 -9.22 -9.21 0.22
N ASP A 188 -8.88 -8.18 1.00
CA ASP A 188 -7.85 -8.27 2.02
C ASP A 188 -8.32 -9.03 3.28
N ALA A 189 -9.56 -8.82 3.70
CA ALA A 189 -10.16 -9.52 4.84
C ALA A 189 -10.33 -11.03 4.59
N ALA A 190 -10.72 -11.43 3.37
CA ALA A 190 -10.80 -12.85 3.01
C ALA A 190 -9.45 -13.57 3.13
N VAL A 191 -8.34 -12.85 2.90
CA VAL A 191 -6.98 -13.37 3.05
C VAL A 191 -6.56 -13.49 4.52
N ASP A 192 -7.02 -12.58 5.39
CA ASP A 192 -6.80 -12.66 6.84
C ASP A 192 -7.44 -13.92 7.46
N ASP A 193 -8.68 -14.24 7.07
CA ASP A 193 -9.41 -15.42 7.57
C ASP A 193 -8.77 -16.75 7.10
N ASP A 194 -8.35 -16.83 5.83
CA ASP A 194 -7.63 -17.98 5.27
C ASP A 194 -6.25 -18.17 5.93
N GLU A 195 -5.54 -17.08 6.26
CA GLU A 195 -4.25 -17.15 6.96
C GLU A 195 -4.41 -17.67 8.40
N ASN A 196 -5.41 -17.18 9.14
CA ASN A 196 -5.65 -17.59 10.54
C ASN A 196 -6.13 -19.05 10.66
N THR A 197 -6.83 -19.54 9.64
CA THR A 197 -7.24 -20.97 9.53
C THR A 197 -6.05 -21.88 9.16
N ALA A 198 -5.02 -21.31 8.53
CA ALA A 198 -3.84 -22.02 8.07
C ALA A 198 -2.73 -22.10 9.12
N ALA A 199 -2.84 -23.08 10.03
CA ALA A 199 -1.80 -23.37 11.02
C ALA A 199 -0.38 -23.39 10.40
N PRO A 200 0.60 -22.65 10.95
CA PRO A 200 1.97 -22.67 10.44
C PRO A 200 2.54 -24.08 10.50
N PRO A 201 3.24 -24.57 9.44
CA PRO A 201 3.97 -25.82 9.55
C PRO A 201 5.10 -25.65 10.57
N GLU A 202 5.14 -26.52 11.59
CA GLU A 202 6.23 -26.55 12.57
C GLU A 202 7.58 -26.70 11.84
N THR A 203 8.40 -25.66 11.88
CA THR A 203 9.76 -25.70 11.35
C THR A 203 10.64 -26.54 12.28
N ALA A 204 10.62 -27.85 12.08
CA ALA A 204 11.55 -28.80 12.69
C ALA A 204 12.97 -28.61 12.11
N HIS A 205 13.63 -27.51 12.48
CA HIS A 205 15.07 -27.32 12.28
C HIS A 205 15.79 -27.36 13.62
N GLU A 206 16.15 -28.59 14.00
CA GLU A 206 17.03 -28.90 15.12
C GLU A 206 18.44 -28.32 14.86
N PRO A 207 18.96 -27.39 15.68
CA PRO A 207 20.29 -26.82 15.46
C PRO A 207 21.37 -27.80 15.96
N ALA A 208 21.96 -28.54 15.03
CA ALA A 208 23.08 -29.45 15.31
C ALA A 208 24.29 -28.68 15.89
N SER A 209 24.51 -28.82 17.19
CA SER A 209 25.62 -28.19 17.90
C SER A 209 26.95 -28.95 17.71
N LYS A 210 28.06 -28.21 17.51
CA LYS A 210 29.46 -28.60 17.79
C LYS A 210 30.39 -27.38 17.66
N PRO A 211 31.59 -27.37 18.28
CA PRO A 211 31.75 -26.41 19.37
C PRO A 211 32.95 -25.45 19.24
N SER A 212 32.90 -24.38 20.02
CA SER A 212 33.99 -23.44 20.26
C SER A 212 35.27 -24.14 20.74
N ARG A 213 36.41 -23.73 20.17
CA ARG A 213 37.74 -23.91 20.76
C ARG A 213 38.47 -22.56 20.79
N SER A 214 38.80 -22.11 21.99
CA SER A 214 39.70 -20.98 22.21
C SER A 214 41.17 -21.42 22.14
N ARG A 215 42.07 -20.52 21.69
CA ARG A 215 43.27 -20.12 22.46
C ARG A 215 44.20 -19.15 21.70
N SER A 216 44.47 -18.02 22.36
CA SER A 216 45.77 -17.31 22.47
C SER A 216 46.41 -16.65 21.24
N LYS A 217 47.29 -15.63 21.30
CA LYS A 217 47.66 -14.49 22.22
C LYS A 217 49.07 -13.99 21.74
N LYS A 218 49.37 -12.68 21.87
CA LYS A 218 50.63 -11.92 21.52
C LYS A 218 50.55 -11.17 20.16
N SER A 219 51.15 -9.99 19.94
CA SER A 219 51.79 -8.93 20.78
C SER A 219 52.04 -7.67 19.89
N THR A 220 52.51 -6.47 20.29
CA THR A 220 53.11 -5.92 21.54
C THR A 220 52.95 -4.37 21.60
N ASP A 221 53.27 -3.76 22.75
CA ASP A 221 53.69 -2.37 23.06
C ASP A 221 53.68 -1.23 22.01
N ALA A 222 53.09 -0.07 22.35
CA ALA A 222 53.81 1.11 22.90
C ALA A 222 52.89 2.36 23.05
N ALA A 223 53.20 3.24 24.00
CA ALA A 223 52.58 4.56 24.25
C ALA A 223 53.73 5.58 24.52
N PRO A 224 53.50 6.87 24.85
CA PRO A 224 52.26 7.68 24.94
C PRO A 224 52.38 9.05 24.21
N ASP A 225 51.38 9.95 24.32
CA ASP A 225 51.47 11.26 25.05
C ASP A 225 50.20 12.14 24.84
N ALA A 226 49.99 13.10 25.76
CA ALA A 226 49.14 14.32 25.77
C ALA A 226 47.90 14.46 24.84
N GLY A 227 46.75 15.00 25.27
CA GLY A 227 46.40 15.67 26.53
C GLY A 227 45.15 16.57 26.33
N VAL A 228 44.73 17.31 27.38
CA VAL A 228 43.66 18.33 27.41
C VAL A 228 42.19 17.85 27.49
N GLN A 229 41.65 18.03 28.69
CA GLN A 229 40.26 18.34 29.05
C GLN A 229 40.32 19.65 29.90
N PRO A 230 39.21 20.34 30.26
CA PRO A 230 37.83 20.36 29.75
C PRO A 230 37.45 21.83 29.37
N PRO A 231 36.23 22.43 29.58
CA PRO A 231 35.37 22.40 30.78
C PRO A 231 33.89 22.04 30.51
N LYS A 232 33.16 21.80 31.62
CA LYS A 232 31.70 21.59 31.64
C LYS A 232 30.97 22.94 31.69
N SER A 233 29.79 23.02 31.08
CA SER A 233 28.71 23.92 31.51
C SER A 233 27.39 23.13 31.55
N GLY A 234 26.55 23.43 32.53
CA GLY A 234 25.35 22.65 32.83
C GLY A 234 24.08 23.23 32.21
N GLY A 235 23.11 22.36 31.96
CA GLY A 235 21.76 22.72 31.57
C GLY A 235 20.83 21.52 31.81
N ALA A 236 20.10 21.53 32.92
CA ALA A 236 19.13 20.49 33.22
C ALA A 236 17.88 20.71 32.35
N ALA A 237 17.77 19.94 31.26
CA ALA A 237 16.57 19.84 30.45
C ALA A 237 15.99 18.44 30.60
N SER A 238 14.77 18.35 31.14
CA SER A 238 14.00 17.11 31.22
C SER A 238 13.71 16.59 29.83
N ALA A 239 14.27 15.44 29.48
CA ALA A 239 13.98 14.75 28.23
C ALA A 239 12.47 14.40 28.15
N PRO A 240 11.81 14.60 27.00
CA PRO A 240 10.48 14.02 26.77
C PRO A 240 10.58 12.50 26.84
N ALA A 241 9.63 11.86 27.51
CA ALA A 241 9.55 10.40 27.51
C ALA A 241 9.34 9.89 26.07
N GLU A 242 10.12 8.90 25.65
CA GLU A 242 9.87 8.17 24.41
C GLU A 242 8.44 7.62 24.43
N PRO A 243 7.63 7.84 23.38
CA PRO A 243 6.39 7.10 23.23
C PRO A 243 6.74 5.62 23.10
N ALA A 244 6.04 4.76 23.84
CA ALA A 244 6.21 3.31 23.78
C ALA A 244 6.15 2.82 22.31
N PRO A 245 6.93 1.79 21.94
CA PRO A 245 6.98 1.34 20.56
C PRO A 245 5.57 0.97 20.08
N ALA A 246 5.13 1.65 19.02
CA ALA A 246 3.99 1.21 18.25
C ALA A 246 4.19 -0.27 17.86
N ALA A 247 3.10 -1.03 17.78
CA ALA A 247 3.15 -2.42 17.35
C ALA A 247 3.98 -2.53 16.07
N ALA A 248 4.90 -3.50 16.02
CA ALA A 248 5.78 -3.68 14.88
C ALA A 248 4.95 -3.79 13.60
N PRO A 249 5.40 -3.20 12.46
CA PRO A 249 4.69 -3.33 11.21
C PRO A 249 4.47 -4.83 10.92
N PRO A 250 3.30 -5.23 10.39
CA PRO A 250 2.99 -6.63 10.19
C PRO A 250 4.11 -7.27 9.38
N THR A 251 4.77 -8.27 9.97
CA THR A 251 5.88 -8.96 9.31
C THR A 251 5.33 -9.60 8.04
N ARG A 252 5.64 -8.99 6.88
CA ARG A 252 5.05 -9.31 5.57
C ARG A 252 5.12 -10.82 5.32
N ASN A 253 4.04 -11.53 5.62
CA ASN A 253 4.03 -12.98 5.54
C ASN A 253 3.95 -13.39 4.06
N PRO A 254 4.93 -14.14 3.52
CA PRO A 254 4.91 -14.55 2.13
C PRO A 254 3.66 -15.35 1.73
N GLY A 255 3.01 -16.03 2.69
CA GLY A 255 1.75 -16.73 2.47
C GLY A 255 0.56 -15.80 2.29
N ARG A 256 0.43 -14.78 3.15
CA ARG A 256 -0.54 -13.69 2.99
C ARG A 256 -0.38 -13.00 1.64
N LEU A 257 0.88 -12.69 1.28
CA LEU A 257 1.22 -12.10 -0.02
C LEU A 257 0.79 -13.00 -1.20
N LEU A 258 0.95 -14.32 -1.09
CA LEU A 258 0.52 -15.28 -2.10
C LEU A 258 -1.01 -15.33 -2.23
N LEU A 259 -1.73 -15.43 -1.12
CA LEU A 259 -3.20 -15.47 -1.09
C LEU A 259 -3.81 -14.17 -1.61
N LYS A 260 -3.32 -13.01 -1.16
CA LYS A 260 -3.75 -11.69 -1.65
C LYS A 260 -3.45 -11.51 -3.14
N ALA A 261 -2.30 -11.97 -3.64
CA ALA A 261 -2.01 -11.95 -5.07
C ALA A 261 -2.94 -12.86 -5.89
N LEU A 262 -3.36 -14.01 -5.34
CA LEU A 262 -4.33 -14.91 -6.00
C LEU A 262 -5.73 -14.29 -6.05
N GLU A 263 -6.23 -13.75 -4.94
CA GLU A 263 -7.58 -13.21 -4.87
C GLU A 263 -7.73 -11.92 -5.68
N LEU A 264 -6.73 -11.02 -5.66
CA LEU A 264 -6.68 -9.85 -6.53
C LEU A 264 -6.66 -10.21 -8.02
N LEU A 265 -5.94 -11.27 -8.41
CA LEU A 265 -5.94 -11.73 -9.81
C LEU A 265 -7.28 -12.36 -10.20
N ARG A 266 -7.89 -13.14 -9.31
CA ARG A 266 -9.23 -13.72 -9.49
C ARG A 266 -10.29 -12.64 -9.63
N ALA A 267 -10.31 -11.64 -8.74
CA ALA A 267 -11.24 -10.51 -8.80
C ALA A 267 -11.12 -9.69 -10.10
N ARG A 268 -9.92 -9.67 -10.71
CA ARG A 268 -9.69 -9.00 -12.00
C ARG A 268 -10.13 -9.79 -13.23
N ASN A 269 -10.02 -11.12 -13.21
CA ASN A 269 -10.15 -11.94 -14.43
C ASN A 269 -11.17 -13.08 -14.38
N ASP A 270 -11.88 -13.25 -13.25
CA ASP A 270 -12.87 -14.29 -12.97
C ASP A 270 -12.38 -15.75 -13.14
N GLN A 271 -11.06 -15.98 -13.14
CA GLN A 271 -10.48 -17.33 -13.26
C GLN A 271 -10.17 -17.90 -11.87
N GLU A 272 -10.70 -19.08 -11.56
CA GLU A 272 -10.28 -19.81 -10.35
C GLU A 272 -8.78 -20.15 -10.38
N TRP A 273 -8.27 -20.56 -11.56
CA TRP A 273 -6.90 -21.03 -11.74
C TRP A 273 -6.00 -19.97 -12.37
N GLN A 274 -5.10 -19.41 -11.57
CA GLN A 274 -4.17 -18.37 -12.00
C GLN A 274 -2.85 -18.96 -12.54
N PRO A 275 -2.28 -18.45 -13.65
CA PRO A 275 -0.96 -18.88 -14.13
C PRO A 275 0.13 -18.57 -13.10
N SER A 276 0.97 -19.56 -12.75
CA SER A 276 2.00 -19.42 -11.70
C SER A 276 2.91 -18.20 -11.89
N GLY A 277 3.34 -17.90 -13.12
CA GLY A 277 4.13 -16.71 -13.41
C GLY A 277 3.39 -15.38 -13.23
N ALA A 278 2.07 -15.35 -13.45
CA ALA A 278 1.27 -14.15 -13.19
C ALA A 278 1.15 -13.88 -11.68
N VAL A 279 0.92 -14.93 -10.89
CA VAL A 279 0.88 -14.86 -9.42
C VAL A 279 2.22 -14.37 -8.87
N LYS A 280 3.34 -14.93 -9.31
CA LYS A 280 4.68 -14.46 -8.91
C LYS A 280 4.90 -12.98 -9.26
N ASN A 281 4.60 -12.58 -10.49
CA ASN A 281 4.77 -11.19 -10.90
C ASN A 281 3.89 -10.25 -10.05
N GLN A 282 2.66 -10.65 -9.72
CA GLN A 282 1.76 -9.89 -8.86
C GLN A 282 2.33 -9.74 -7.43
N MET A 283 2.78 -10.83 -6.82
CA MET A 283 3.46 -10.78 -5.51
C MET A 283 4.67 -9.83 -5.50
N GLN A 284 5.45 -9.81 -6.59
CA GLN A 284 6.62 -8.93 -6.72
C GLN A 284 6.28 -7.45 -6.98
N ARG A 285 5.10 -7.14 -7.52
CA ARG A 285 4.62 -5.75 -7.61
C ARG A 285 4.12 -5.22 -6.27
N MET A 286 3.47 -6.08 -5.49
CA MET A 286 2.97 -5.76 -4.15
C MET A 286 4.14 -5.62 -3.15
N ASP A 287 5.06 -6.59 -3.12
CA ASP A 287 6.29 -6.53 -2.33
C ASP A 287 7.55 -6.89 -3.17
N PRO A 288 8.27 -5.89 -3.69
CA PRO A 288 9.53 -6.10 -4.42
C PRO A 288 10.66 -6.76 -3.60
N SER A 289 10.52 -6.86 -2.28
CA SER A 289 11.50 -7.54 -1.43
C SER A 289 11.38 -9.08 -1.49
N PHE A 290 10.23 -9.59 -1.96
CA PHE A 290 9.91 -11.01 -2.06
C PHE A 290 10.87 -11.76 -2.98
N GLN A 291 11.58 -12.74 -2.41
CA GLN A 291 12.50 -13.62 -3.11
C GLN A 291 12.46 -15.01 -2.46
N GLU A 292 12.07 -16.03 -3.20
CA GLU A 292 11.82 -17.37 -2.65
C GLU A 292 13.11 -18.01 -2.10
N ARG A 293 14.25 -17.66 -2.71
CA ARG A 293 15.59 -18.06 -2.25
C ARG A 293 15.95 -17.51 -0.87
N LYS A 294 15.50 -16.29 -0.51
CA LYS A 294 15.69 -15.75 0.84
C LYS A 294 14.86 -16.50 1.89
N LEU A 295 13.78 -17.14 1.45
CA LEU A 295 12.89 -17.98 2.26
C LEU A 295 13.32 -19.46 2.27
N GLY A 296 14.44 -19.81 1.62
CA GLY A 296 15.00 -21.17 1.58
C GLY A 296 14.55 -22.05 0.42
N PHE A 297 13.73 -21.56 -0.51
CA PHE A 297 13.19 -22.35 -1.62
C PHE A 297 14.03 -22.26 -2.89
N GLY A 298 14.17 -23.38 -3.61
CA GLY A 298 14.92 -23.45 -4.86
C GLY A 298 14.22 -22.74 -6.03
N SER A 299 12.89 -22.82 -6.06
CA SER A 299 12.00 -22.21 -7.06
C SER A 299 10.72 -21.65 -6.45
N PHE A 300 9.96 -20.89 -7.24
CA PHE A 300 8.62 -20.43 -6.85
C PHE A 300 7.66 -21.61 -6.65
N SER A 301 7.75 -22.65 -7.49
CA SER A 301 6.94 -23.85 -7.35
C SER A 301 7.18 -24.56 -6.01
N ASP A 302 8.43 -24.59 -5.52
CA ASP A 302 8.75 -25.20 -4.21
C ASP A 302 8.14 -24.40 -3.05
N PHE A 303 8.18 -23.06 -3.13
CA PHE A 303 7.53 -22.17 -2.17
C PHE A 303 5.99 -22.36 -2.15
N VAL A 304 5.35 -22.46 -3.32
CA VAL A 304 3.90 -22.70 -3.40
C VAL A 304 3.57 -24.12 -2.91
N LYS A 305 4.41 -25.14 -3.21
CA LYS A 305 4.27 -26.51 -2.68
C LYS A 305 4.39 -26.57 -1.16
N SER A 306 5.25 -25.74 -0.55
CA SER A 306 5.34 -25.64 0.91
C SER A 306 4.10 -24.99 1.56
N ARG A 307 3.18 -24.44 0.76
CA ARG A 307 1.91 -23.84 1.18
C ARG A 307 0.69 -24.70 0.77
N ALA A 308 0.86 -25.97 0.45
CA ALA A 308 -0.22 -26.89 0.02
C ALA A 308 -1.38 -27.11 1.03
N GLY A 309 -1.27 -26.56 2.25
CA GLY A 309 -2.40 -26.41 3.17
C GLY A 309 -3.47 -25.42 2.66
N VAL A 310 -3.05 -24.33 2.02
CA VAL A 310 -3.90 -23.20 1.59
C VAL A 310 -4.03 -23.02 0.08
N VAL A 311 -3.14 -23.61 -0.72
CA VAL A 311 -3.17 -23.48 -2.18
C VAL A 311 -3.10 -24.83 -2.88
N GLU A 312 -3.80 -24.94 -4.00
CA GLU A 312 -3.72 -26.07 -4.92
C GLU A 312 -2.86 -25.72 -6.13
N LEU A 313 -2.16 -26.74 -6.64
CA LEU A 313 -1.27 -26.65 -7.80
C LEU A 313 -1.74 -27.63 -8.87
N ASP A 314 -1.93 -27.13 -10.09
CA ASP A 314 -2.16 -27.95 -11.28
C ASP A 314 -0.88 -27.96 -12.14
N GLU A 315 -0.28 -29.15 -12.25
CA GLU A 315 0.91 -29.44 -13.06
C GLU A 315 0.57 -30.31 -14.30
N ALA A 316 -0.72 -30.52 -14.61
CA ALA A 316 -1.17 -31.47 -15.66
C ALA A 316 -0.93 -30.99 -17.11
N GLY A 317 -0.33 -29.81 -17.31
CA GLY A 317 -0.03 -29.26 -18.63
C GLY A 317 1.30 -28.51 -18.67
N ASN A 318 1.67 -27.98 -19.84
CA ASN A 318 2.94 -27.29 -20.09
C ASN A 318 3.11 -25.94 -19.35
N ARG A 319 2.21 -25.61 -18.41
CA ARG A 319 2.19 -24.39 -17.58
C ARG A 319 1.53 -24.69 -16.24
N ILE A 320 2.25 -24.42 -15.15
CA ILE A 320 1.76 -24.57 -13.78
C ILE A 320 0.68 -23.52 -13.49
N ARG A 321 -0.42 -23.94 -12.87
CA ARG A 321 -1.48 -23.06 -12.37
C ARG A 321 -1.64 -23.22 -10.86
N ILE A 322 -2.13 -22.16 -10.21
CA ILE A 322 -2.30 -22.07 -8.76
C ILE A 322 -3.72 -21.56 -8.49
N ARG A 323 -4.38 -22.08 -7.45
CA ARG A 323 -5.59 -21.47 -6.87
C ARG A 323 -5.60 -21.55 -5.35
N PRO A 324 -6.32 -20.68 -4.63
CA PRO A 324 -6.67 -20.92 -3.24
C PRO A 324 -7.41 -22.25 -3.11
N LYS A 325 -7.15 -22.98 -2.04
CA LYS A 325 -7.85 -24.21 -1.70
C LYS A 325 -9.22 -23.83 -1.12
N LYS A 326 -10.29 -24.50 -1.55
CA LYS A 326 -11.61 -24.30 -0.93
C LYS A 326 -11.63 -25.00 0.43
N GLY A 327 -11.89 -24.22 1.49
CA GLY A 327 -12.15 -24.73 2.85
C GLY A 327 -13.45 -25.53 2.93
#